data_AF-A0A3M1J3Z9-F1
#
_entry.id   AF-A0A3M1J3Z9-F1
#
_cell.length_a   1.000
_cell.length_b   1.000
_cell.length_c   1.000
_cell.angle_alpha   90.00
_cell.angle_beta   90.00
_cell.angle_gamma   90.00
#
_symmetry.space_group_name_H-M   'P 1'
#
loop_
_entity.id
_entity.type
_entity.pdbx_description
1 polymer ?
#
loop_
_entity_poly.entity_id
_entity_poly.type
_entity_poly.pdbx_seq_one_letter_code
_entity_poly.pdbx_strand_id
1 'polypeptide(L)'
;MSHINPKVGELRPSQLLYTYGIGAIVDLPNLSVMVMGLEDWPADPGTSAEIVEDRLLAAVQWKLGHQVKKLLAPPVVADSSGPLNPFEPEQQTGVPVAAFPRWMLCPACRMLAPLDSGLFEFKTPNPFHPDQARYVHHNCTKSGKPPTAVPARFMTACENGHLDDFPWRDFTHKGPTYCTGVLTLSEYGPSGEARDLEVKCTCGARRRLADAFGESGKQTMPICRGRRPHLRDFEEGGCKQQVKAILLGASNSWFPVIMSTLALPGASNKLGLLVEANWATLKHAVEPVVITAFRASGNLKDFGEFSDDEIWTAVEAYRQAQEAGNGEEEGPFDLRTPEWDMLTQPAHAPQTDDFQLREVKVPPAYAALLDQVVLVYFTLAGLARLARYNVTAEELAGRQGKVRYYEGTPIPTSVVPLG
;
A
#
# COMPACT_ATOMS: atom_id res chain seq x y z
N MET A 1 17.56 -26.41 -1.34
CA MET A 1 16.24 -26.79 -1.89
C MET A 1 15.60 -25.51 -2.35
N SER A 2 15.30 -25.36 -3.64
CA SER A 2 14.59 -24.19 -4.15
C SER A 2 13.28 -24.07 -3.38
N HIS A 3 13.09 -22.97 -2.67
CA HIS A 3 11.80 -22.66 -2.06
C HIS A 3 10.84 -22.39 -3.20
N ILE A 4 10.02 -23.39 -3.57
CA ILE A 4 8.92 -23.19 -4.49
C ILE A 4 7.94 -22.27 -3.76
N ASN A 5 7.66 -21.09 -4.33
CA ASN A 5 6.67 -20.15 -3.82
C ASN A 5 5.34 -20.40 -4.57
N PRO A 6 4.43 -21.21 -4.01
CA PRO A 6 3.18 -21.52 -4.69
C PRO A 6 2.29 -20.28 -4.75
N LYS A 7 1.63 -20.07 -5.89
CA LYS A 7 0.54 -19.09 -6.01
C LYS A 7 -0.61 -19.50 -5.09
N VAL A 8 -1.11 -18.55 -4.29
CA VAL A 8 -2.17 -18.79 -3.29
C VAL A 8 -3.46 -18.01 -3.56
N GLY A 9 -3.44 -17.11 -4.54
CA GLY A 9 -4.58 -16.30 -4.90
C GLY A 9 -4.24 -15.27 -5.96
N GLU A 10 -5.19 -14.37 -6.21
CA GLU A 10 -5.07 -13.28 -7.16
C GLU A 10 -5.69 -12.02 -6.56
N LEU A 11 -5.10 -10.87 -6.88
CA LEU A 11 -5.60 -9.55 -6.51
C LEU A 11 -5.57 -8.64 -7.72
N ARG A 12 -6.58 -7.78 -7.84
CA ARG A 12 -6.55 -6.72 -8.85
C ARG A 12 -5.50 -5.67 -8.44
N PRO A 13 -4.76 -5.06 -9.37
CA PRO A 13 -3.78 -4.02 -9.06
C PRO A 13 -4.35 -2.87 -8.21
N SER A 14 -5.61 -2.49 -8.43
CA SER A 14 -6.28 -1.48 -7.60
C SER A 14 -6.42 -1.92 -6.14
N GLN A 15 -6.74 -3.18 -5.86
CA GLN A 15 -6.88 -3.67 -4.49
C GLN A 15 -5.55 -3.62 -3.73
N LEU A 16 -4.44 -3.89 -4.41
CA LEU A 16 -3.09 -3.76 -3.83
C LEU A 16 -2.76 -2.32 -3.43
N LEU A 17 -3.25 -1.33 -4.19
CA LEU A 17 -3.03 0.08 -3.87
C LEU A 17 -3.92 0.58 -2.73
N TYR A 18 -5.20 0.20 -2.71
CA TYR A 18 -6.20 0.81 -1.82
C TYR A 18 -6.50 0.02 -0.55
N THR A 19 -6.35 -1.30 -0.59
CA THR A 19 -6.92 -2.18 0.44
C THR A 19 -5.88 -3.13 1.01
N TYR A 20 -4.98 -3.61 0.16
CA TYR A 20 -4.08 -4.71 0.46
C TYR A 20 -2.64 -4.36 0.10
N GLY A 21 -2.16 -3.19 0.52
CA GLY A 21 -0.76 -2.81 0.35
C GLY A 21 0.16 -3.55 1.33
N ILE A 22 1.44 -3.18 1.34
CA ILE A 22 2.44 -3.77 2.25
C ILE A 22 1.98 -3.67 3.71
N GLY A 23 2.04 -4.78 4.43
CA GLY A 23 1.58 -4.88 5.82
C GLY A 23 0.09 -5.12 5.98
N ALA A 24 -0.71 -5.00 4.92
CA ALA A 24 -2.12 -5.32 4.95
C ALA A 24 -2.34 -6.83 4.95
N ILE A 25 -3.48 -7.25 5.50
CA ILE A 25 -3.90 -8.66 5.52
C ILE A 25 -5.00 -8.87 4.49
N VAL A 26 -4.79 -9.85 3.63
CA VAL A 26 -5.72 -10.35 2.61
C VAL A 26 -6.36 -11.62 3.15
N ASP A 27 -7.69 -11.65 3.18
CA ASP A 27 -8.43 -12.86 3.50
C ASP A 27 -8.74 -13.64 2.22
N LEU A 28 -8.09 -14.79 2.06
CA LEU A 28 -8.31 -15.72 0.95
C LEU A 28 -9.30 -16.80 1.42
N PRO A 29 -9.92 -17.57 0.51
CA PRO A 29 -11.01 -18.49 0.87
C PRO A 29 -10.67 -19.51 1.98
N ASN A 30 -9.40 -19.93 2.09
CA ASN A 30 -8.97 -20.97 3.03
C ASN A 30 -7.76 -20.59 3.90
N LEU A 31 -7.21 -19.38 3.75
CA LEU A 31 -6.15 -18.85 4.61
C LEU A 31 -6.13 -17.32 4.57
N SER A 32 -5.50 -16.70 5.57
CA SER A 32 -5.25 -15.26 5.56
C SER A 32 -3.75 -15.01 5.42
N VAL A 33 -3.40 -14.02 4.61
CA VAL A 33 -2.01 -13.71 4.27
C VAL A 33 -1.72 -12.23 4.42
N MET A 34 -0.50 -11.90 4.81
CA MET A 34 0.00 -10.53 4.86
C MET A 34 0.86 -10.24 3.63
N VAL A 35 0.69 -9.07 3.05
CA VAL A 35 1.56 -8.57 1.98
C VAL A 35 2.90 -8.15 2.56
N MET A 36 3.98 -8.71 2.01
CA MET A 36 5.33 -8.54 2.51
C MET A 36 5.97 -7.23 2.03
N GLY A 37 6.98 -6.75 2.77
CA GLY A 37 7.75 -5.56 2.44
C GLY A 37 8.61 -5.72 1.20
N LEU A 38 9.10 -4.60 0.68
CA LEU A 38 9.80 -4.51 -0.61
C LEU A 38 11.08 -5.35 -0.65
N GLU A 39 11.66 -5.70 0.49
CA GLU A 39 12.79 -6.62 0.63
C GLU A 39 12.48 -8.05 0.16
N ASP A 40 11.21 -8.46 0.18
CA ASP A 40 10.77 -9.76 -0.36
C ASP A 40 10.34 -9.66 -1.84
N TRP A 41 10.26 -8.45 -2.42
CA TRP A 41 9.75 -8.25 -3.78
C TRP A 41 10.83 -8.56 -4.82
N PRO A 42 10.45 -9.10 -6.00
CA PRO A 42 11.41 -9.36 -7.07
C PRO A 42 12.02 -8.04 -7.54
N ALA A 43 13.36 -7.96 -7.53
CA ALA A 43 14.09 -6.78 -7.98
C ALA A 43 14.31 -6.74 -9.51
N ASP A 44 13.82 -7.75 -10.24
CA ASP A 44 14.08 -7.91 -11.68
C ASP A 44 13.24 -6.92 -12.52
N PRO A 45 13.87 -6.05 -13.33
CA PRO A 45 13.20 -5.13 -14.24
C PRO A 45 12.18 -5.79 -15.18
N GLY A 46 12.33 -7.09 -15.50
CA GLY A 46 11.38 -7.82 -16.35
C GLY A 46 10.01 -8.06 -15.70
N THR A 47 9.92 -7.94 -14.37
CA THR A 47 8.69 -8.25 -13.62
C THR A 47 7.91 -7.01 -13.22
N SER A 48 8.59 -5.88 -13.01
CA SER A 48 8.00 -4.64 -12.49
C SER A 48 8.44 -3.44 -13.33
N ALA A 49 7.50 -2.80 -14.02
CA ALA A 49 7.78 -1.62 -14.83
C ALA A 49 8.09 -0.39 -13.96
N GLU A 50 9.06 0.41 -14.36
CA GLU A 50 9.33 1.69 -13.69
C GLU A 50 8.27 2.74 -14.04
N ILE A 51 7.77 3.43 -13.02
CA ILE A 51 6.83 4.54 -13.16
C ILE A 51 7.68 5.81 -13.20
N VAL A 52 7.79 6.40 -14.38
CA VAL A 52 8.53 7.64 -14.62
C VAL A 52 7.57 8.82 -14.49
N GLU A 53 7.53 9.42 -13.30
CA GLU A 53 6.81 10.67 -13.02
C GLU A 53 7.56 11.41 -11.90
N ASP A 54 8.40 12.36 -12.29
CA ASP A 54 9.37 12.99 -11.39
C ASP A 54 8.69 13.79 -10.27
N ARG A 55 7.52 14.39 -10.54
CA ARG A 55 6.76 15.12 -9.52
C ARG A 55 6.28 14.17 -8.42
N LEU A 56 5.76 13.01 -8.81
CA LEU A 56 5.33 12.00 -7.85
C LEU A 56 6.52 11.46 -7.05
N LEU A 57 7.64 11.18 -7.71
CA LEU A 57 8.84 10.70 -7.03
C LEU A 57 9.34 11.72 -6.00
N ALA A 58 9.39 12.99 -6.36
CA ALA A 58 9.85 14.05 -5.46
C ALA A 58 8.86 14.29 -4.30
N ALA A 59 7.54 14.24 -4.52
CA ALA A 59 6.54 14.27 -3.44
C ALA A 59 6.70 13.09 -2.47
N VAL A 60 6.97 11.88 -2.99
CA VAL A 60 7.23 10.70 -2.17
C VAL A 60 8.53 10.85 -1.39
N GLN A 61 9.61 11.33 -2.02
CA GLN A 61 10.90 11.60 -1.36
C GLN A 61 10.79 12.69 -0.29
N TRP A 62 9.94 13.69 -0.48
CA TRP A 62 9.68 14.70 0.55
C TRP A 62 9.08 14.08 1.81
N LYS A 63 8.14 13.12 1.66
CA LYS A 63 7.48 12.47 2.79
C LYS A 63 8.27 11.32 3.41
N LEU A 64 8.97 10.52 2.61
CA LEU A 64 9.66 9.30 3.04
C LEU A 64 11.19 9.45 3.08
N GLY A 65 11.73 10.57 2.60
CA GLY A 65 13.16 10.83 2.46
C GLY A 65 13.75 10.39 1.12
N HIS A 66 14.96 10.89 0.82
CA HIS A 66 15.71 10.61 -0.41
C HIS A 66 16.20 9.15 -0.57
N GLN A 67 15.87 8.28 0.38
CA GLN A 67 16.09 6.84 0.28
C GLN A 67 15.25 6.19 -0.84
N VAL A 68 14.12 6.80 -1.21
CA VAL A 68 13.29 6.36 -2.35
C VAL A 68 13.93 6.84 -3.64
N LYS A 69 14.44 5.91 -4.47
CA LYS A 69 15.15 6.25 -5.71
C LYS A 69 14.28 6.22 -6.96
N LYS A 70 13.27 5.35 -6.98
CA LYS A 70 12.39 5.13 -8.13
C LYS A 70 11.05 4.59 -7.68
N LEU A 71 10.04 4.74 -8.52
CA LEU A 71 8.71 4.18 -8.34
C LEU A 71 8.54 2.99 -9.26
N LEU A 72 8.00 1.89 -8.76
CA LEU A 72 7.76 0.68 -9.54
C LEU A 72 6.27 0.33 -9.53
N ALA A 73 5.78 -0.14 -10.68
CA ALA A 73 4.49 -0.80 -10.76
C ALA A 73 4.56 -2.17 -10.06
N PRO A 74 3.42 -2.68 -9.56
CA PRO A 74 3.35 -4.04 -9.04
C PRO A 74 3.85 -5.08 -10.06
N PRO A 75 4.41 -6.22 -9.61
CA PRO A 75 4.86 -7.25 -10.51
C PRO A 75 3.68 -7.80 -11.31
N VAL A 76 3.75 -7.73 -12.64
CA VAL A 76 2.72 -8.27 -13.54
C VAL A 76 3.31 -9.47 -14.27
N VAL A 77 2.59 -10.59 -14.23
CA VAL A 77 2.94 -11.76 -15.06
C VAL A 77 2.68 -11.37 -16.51
N ALA A 78 3.68 -11.49 -17.38
CA ALA A 78 3.50 -11.25 -18.80
C ALA A 78 2.41 -12.19 -19.35
N ASP A 79 1.50 -11.67 -20.19
CA ASP A 79 0.50 -12.48 -20.87
C ASP A 79 1.21 -13.53 -21.74
N SER A 80 1.20 -14.80 -21.31
CA SER A 80 1.80 -15.87 -22.10
C SER A 80 0.82 -16.32 -23.18
N SER A 81 1.26 -16.28 -24.44
CA SER A 81 0.47 -16.69 -25.60
C SER A 81 0.45 -18.23 -25.77
N GLY A 82 0.16 -18.97 -24.70
CA GLY A 82 0.20 -20.43 -24.66
C GLY A 82 -0.67 -21.02 -23.53
N PRO A 83 -0.81 -22.36 -23.46
CA PRO A 83 -1.54 -23.01 -22.37
C PRO A 83 -0.86 -22.71 -21.03
N LEU A 84 -1.63 -22.25 -20.05
CA LEU A 84 -1.16 -21.91 -18.70
C LEU A 84 -0.44 -23.11 -18.06
N ASN A 85 0.85 -22.95 -17.75
CA ASN A 85 1.64 -23.93 -17.01
C ASN A 85 2.02 -23.38 -15.63
N PRO A 86 1.36 -23.83 -14.54
CA PRO A 86 1.59 -23.30 -13.19
C PRO A 86 3.00 -23.50 -12.62
N PHE A 87 3.83 -24.31 -13.30
CA PHE A 87 5.19 -24.60 -12.87
C PHE A 87 6.25 -23.70 -13.55
N GLU A 88 5.83 -22.83 -14.47
CA GLU A 88 6.72 -21.86 -15.11
C GLU A 88 7.21 -20.80 -14.11
N PRO A 89 8.49 -20.36 -14.19
CA PRO A 89 9.02 -19.31 -13.32
C PRO A 89 8.21 -18.01 -13.37
N GLU A 90 7.66 -17.67 -14.54
CA GLU A 90 6.84 -16.49 -14.76
C GLU A 90 5.52 -16.55 -13.97
N GLN A 91 4.96 -17.75 -13.78
CA GLN A 91 3.74 -17.98 -12.99
C GLN A 91 4.00 -17.95 -11.47
N GLN A 92 5.27 -17.99 -11.04
CA GLN A 92 5.70 -17.77 -9.66
C GLN A 92 6.02 -16.30 -9.37
N THR A 93 5.93 -15.43 -10.38
CA THR A 93 6.09 -13.99 -10.24
C THR A 93 4.79 -13.38 -9.71
N GLY A 94 4.88 -12.63 -8.63
CA GLY A 94 3.73 -11.97 -8.03
C GLY A 94 4.10 -11.20 -6.77
N VAL A 95 3.08 -10.64 -6.13
CA VAL A 95 3.25 -9.94 -4.86
C VAL A 95 3.57 -10.96 -3.76
N PRO A 96 4.70 -10.84 -3.06
CA PRO A 96 5.06 -11.77 -2.00
C PRO A 96 4.12 -11.62 -0.80
N VAL A 97 3.67 -12.77 -0.29
CA VAL A 97 2.78 -12.85 0.86
C VAL A 97 3.25 -13.92 1.84
N ALA A 98 2.93 -13.76 3.12
CA ALA A 98 3.16 -14.77 4.14
C ALA A 98 1.90 -15.02 4.97
N ALA A 99 1.72 -16.26 5.43
CA ALA A 99 0.59 -16.60 6.31
C ALA A 99 0.62 -15.76 7.59
N PHE A 100 -0.48 -15.04 7.84
CA PHE A 100 -0.67 -14.24 9.05
C PHE A 100 -2.16 -14.11 9.37
N PRO A 101 -2.60 -14.34 10.63
CA PRO A 101 -1.80 -14.73 11.79
C PRO A 101 -1.14 -16.11 11.63
N ARG A 102 -0.03 -16.34 12.34
CA ARG A 102 0.70 -17.61 12.34
C ARG A 102 0.10 -18.63 13.31
N TRP A 103 -0.82 -18.23 14.19
CA TRP A 103 -1.57 -19.17 15.01
C TRP A 103 -2.77 -19.72 14.26
N MET A 104 -2.92 -21.04 14.28
CA MET A 104 -3.98 -21.76 13.58
C MET A 104 -4.81 -22.57 14.57
N LEU A 105 -6.11 -22.68 14.26
CA LEU A 105 -7.08 -23.48 14.99
C LEU A 105 -7.51 -24.67 14.12
N CYS A 106 -7.44 -25.87 14.68
CA CYS A 106 -8.08 -27.04 14.09
C CYS A 106 -9.57 -27.04 14.46
N PRO A 107 -10.51 -26.97 13.51
CA PRO A 107 -11.94 -26.97 13.82
C PRO A 107 -12.43 -28.30 14.42
N ALA A 108 -11.78 -29.42 14.09
CA ALA A 108 -12.20 -30.75 14.55
C ALA A 108 -11.80 -31.06 16.01
N CYS A 109 -10.54 -30.80 16.39
CA CYS A 109 -10.04 -31.08 17.74
C CYS A 109 -9.90 -29.85 18.63
N ARG A 110 -10.21 -28.64 18.11
CA ARG A 110 -10.11 -27.34 18.79
C ARG A 110 -8.71 -26.96 19.26
N MET A 111 -7.70 -27.68 18.79
CA MET A 111 -6.29 -27.38 19.07
C MET A 111 -5.89 -26.05 18.43
N LEU A 112 -5.17 -25.26 19.22
CA LEU A 112 -4.66 -23.96 18.85
C LEU A 112 -3.12 -23.99 18.97
N ALA A 113 -2.42 -23.80 17.85
CA ALA A 113 -0.96 -23.84 17.84
C ALA A 113 -0.38 -22.95 16.72
N PRO A 114 0.87 -22.46 16.86
CA PRO A 114 1.55 -21.71 15.81
C PRO A 114 1.93 -22.64 14.65
N LEU A 115 2.07 -22.09 13.44
CA LEU A 115 2.56 -22.81 12.26
C LEU A 115 3.93 -23.47 12.49
N ASP A 116 4.79 -22.83 13.28
CA ASP A 116 6.13 -23.34 13.64
C ASP A 116 6.12 -24.59 14.54
N SER A 117 4.94 -25.01 15.02
CA SER A 117 4.80 -26.26 15.79
C SER A 117 4.98 -27.53 14.94
N GLY A 118 4.94 -27.41 13.62
CA GLY A 118 4.98 -28.55 12.69
C GLY A 118 3.67 -29.36 12.63
N LEU A 119 2.62 -28.96 13.37
CA LEU A 119 1.32 -29.64 13.38
C LEU A 119 0.46 -29.30 12.15
N PHE A 120 0.69 -28.14 11.55
CA PHE A 120 -0.04 -27.66 10.39
C PHE A 120 0.82 -27.75 9.14
N GLU A 121 0.30 -28.43 8.13
CA GLU A 121 0.97 -28.65 6.85
C GLU A 121 0.30 -27.78 5.78
N PHE A 122 1.09 -27.02 5.02
CA PHE A 122 0.58 -26.27 3.88
C PHE A 122 0.31 -27.21 2.71
N LYS A 123 -0.87 -27.09 2.07
CA LYS A 123 -1.25 -27.87 0.89
C LYS A 123 -1.85 -26.97 -0.18
N THR A 124 -1.40 -27.18 -1.40
CA THR A 124 -2.04 -26.68 -2.62
C THR A 124 -2.53 -27.88 -3.42
N PRO A 125 -3.78 -28.35 -3.21
CA PRO A 125 -4.26 -29.61 -3.80
C PRO A 125 -4.22 -29.64 -5.33
N ASN A 126 -4.41 -28.48 -5.95
CA ASN A 126 -4.35 -28.31 -7.40
C ASN A 126 -3.58 -27.01 -7.74
N PRO A 127 -2.41 -27.09 -8.40
CA PRO A 127 -1.65 -25.91 -8.84
C PRO A 127 -2.44 -24.96 -9.77
N PHE A 128 -3.46 -25.46 -10.47
CA PHE A 128 -4.35 -24.66 -11.32
C PHE A 128 -5.47 -23.95 -10.54
N HIS A 129 -5.67 -24.29 -9.26
CA HIS A 129 -6.64 -23.66 -8.37
C HIS A 129 -5.93 -23.13 -7.12
N PRO A 130 -5.21 -22.00 -7.25
CA PRO A 130 -4.47 -21.40 -6.13
C PRO A 130 -5.40 -21.03 -4.96
N ASP A 131 -6.69 -20.77 -5.20
CA ASP A 131 -7.72 -20.53 -4.19
C ASP A 131 -7.95 -21.71 -3.22
N GLN A 132 -7.50 -22.92 -3.59
CA GLN A 132 -7.56 -24.11 -2.74
C GLN A 132 -6.36 -24.26 -1.80
N ALA A 133 -5.36 -23.37 -1.90
CA ALA A 133 -4.25 -23.30 -0.97
C ALA A 133 -4.77 -23.20 0.47
N ARG A 134 -4.25 -24.04 1.36
CA ARG A 134 -4.72 -24.10 2.75
C ARG A 134 -3.73 -24.78 3.68
N TYR A 135 -3.86 -24.52 4.98
CA TYR A 135 -3.21 -25.33 6.00
C TYR A 135 -4.14 -26.46 6.44
N VAL A 136 -3.59 -27.65 6.69
CA VAL A 136 -4.32 -28.79 7.26
C VAL A 136 -3.65 -29.28 8.53
N HIS A 137 -4.44 -29.77 9.48
CA HIS A 137 -3.90 -30.48 10.65
C HIS A 137 -3.64 -31.94 10.26
N HIS A 138 -2.42 -32.24 9.83
CA HIS A 138 -2.07 -33.49 9.15
C HIS A 138 -2.22 -34.76 10.03
N ASN A 139 -2.04 -34.64 11.35
CA ASN A 139 -2.10 -35.72 12.32
C ASN A 139 -3.28 -35.61 13.30
N CYS A 140 -4.40 -35.02 12.85
CA CYS A 140 -5.60 -34.85 13.67
C CYS A 140 -6.25 -36.20 14.05
N THR A 141 -6.34 -36.49 15.35
CA THR A 141 -6.96 -37.73 15.86
C THR A 141 -8.49 -37.69 15.94
N LYS A 142 -9.11 -36.52 15.73
CA LYS A 142 -10.57 -36.31 15.83
C LYS A 142 -11.28 -36.29 14.49
N SER A 143 -10.57 -36.51 13.39
CA SER A 143 -11.12 -36.52 12.03
C SER A 143 -10.48 -37.63 11.21
N GLY A 144 -11.26 -38.34 10.39
CA GLY A 144 -10.75 -39.40 9.51
C GLY A 144 -9.91 -38.89 8.33
N LYS A 145 -9.97 -37.59 8.03
CA LYS A 145 -9.14 -36.90 7.04
C LYS A 145 -8.51 -35.64 7.67
N PRO A 146 -7.32 -35.19 7.25
CA PRO A 146 -6.73 -33.94 7.72
C PRO A 146 -7.70 -32.76 7.53
N PRO A 147 -8.25 -32.18 8.61
CA PRO A 147 -9.16 -31.05 8.50
C PRO A 147 -8.40 -29.77 8.12
N THR A 148 -9.04 -28.91 7.33
CA THR A 148 -8.53 -27.55 7.05
C THR A 148 -8.44 -26.76 8.36
N ALA A 149 -7.27 -26.21 8.64
CA ALA A 149 -7.05 -25.33 9.77
C ALA A 149 -7.51 -23.92 9.43
N VAL A 150 -8.06 -23.22 10.40
CA VAL A 150 -8.50 -21.81 10.25
C VAL A 150 -7.54 -20.89 10.99
N PRO A 151 -7.22 -19.70 10.46
CA PRO A 151 -6.42 -18.72 11.19
C PRO A 151 -7.08 -18.34 12.51
N ALA A 152 -6.27 -18.22 13.56
CA ALA A 152 -6.73 -17.69 14.83
C ALA A 152 -6.97 -16.18 14.66
N ARG A 153 -8.24 -15.78 14.55
CA ARG A 153 -8.69 -14.42 14.20
C ARG A 153 -8.39 -13.30 15.23
N PHE A 154 -7.42 -13.49 16.11
CA PHE A 154 -7.02 -12.53 17.14
C PHE A 154 -5.56 -12.17 16.94
N MET A 155 -5.28 -10.88 17.02
CA MET A 155 -3.95 -10.29 16.83
C MET A 155 -3.72 -9.23 17.89
N THR A 156 -2.51 -8.70 17.94
CA THR A 156 -2.19 -7.54 18.77
C THR A 156 -1.54 -6.44 17.95
N ALA A 157 -1.92 -5.20 18.24
CA ALA A 157 -1.35 -4.01 17.62
C ALA A 157 -1.00 -2.96 18.66
N CYS A 158 -0.08 -2.06 18.35
CA CYS A 158 0.26 -0.93 19.22
C CYS A 158 0.08 0.42 18.49
N GLU A 159 0.12 1.52 19.25
CA GLU A 159 -0.08 2.87 18.72
C GLU A 159 1.06 3.34 17.80
N ASN A 160 2.22 2.68 17.84
CA ASN A 160 3.32 2.90 16.88
C ASN A 160 3.16 2.11 15.57
N GLY A 161 2.06 1.37 15.37
CA GLY A 161 1.80 0.63 14.13
C GLY A 161 2.37 -0.80 14.06
N HIS A 162 3.06 -1.28 15.10
CA HIS A 162 3.48 -2.68 15.17
C HIS A 162 2.29 -3.62 15.25
N LEU A 163 2.44 -4.80 14.64
CA LEU A 163 1.43 -5.84 14.58
C LEU A 163 2.07 -7.18 14.95
N ASP A 164 1.34 -8.01 15.70
CA ASP A 164 1.85 -9.30 16.14
C ASP A 164 0.71 -10.30 16.30
N ASP A 165 1.08 -11.58 16.30
CA ASP A 165 0.18 -12.66 16.71
C ASP A 165 -0.33 -12.40 18.12
N PHE A 166 -1.58 -12.80 18.40
CA PHE A 166 -2.08 -12.74 19.77
C PHE A 166 -1.21 -13.62 20.70
N PRO A 167 -0.81 -13.13 21.89
CA PRO A 167 0.10 -13.84 22.79
C PRO A 167 -0.63 -14.96 23.55
N TRP A 168 -1.17 -15.95 22.82
CA TRP A 168 -2.08 -16.98 23.33
C TRP A 168 -1.59 -17.68 24.59
N ARG A 169 -0.31 -18.05 24.61
CA ARG A 169 0.30 -18.78 25.72
C ARG A 169 0.43 -17.92 26.98
N ASP A 170 1.05 -16.75 26.85
CA ASP A 170 1.22 -15.82 27.97
C ASP A 170 -0.13 -15.30 28.48
N PHE A 171 -1.06 -15.03 27.56
CA PHE A 171 -2.42 -14.62 27.89
C PHE A 171 -3.12 -15.68 28.76
N THR A 172 -3.08 -16.95 28.36
CA THR A 172 -3.71 -18.07 29.07
C THR A 172 -3.14 -18.24 30.49
N HIS A 173 -1.84 -17.98 30.65
CA HIS A 173 -1.12 -18.13 31.92
C HIS A 173 -1.06 -16.84 32.75
N LYS A 174 -1.68 -15.76 32.28
CA LYS A 174 -1.68 -14.44 32.94
C LYS A 174 -0.27 -13.85 33.12
N GLY A 175 0.62 -14.10 32.16
CA GLY A 175 1.99 -13.60 32.16
C GLY A 175 2.95 -14.52 31.41
N PRO A 176 4.24 -14.13 31.31
CA PRO A 176 5.28 -14.93 30.67
C PRO A 176 5.36 -16.33 31.28
N THR A 177 5.48 -17.35 30.42
CA THR A 177 5.48 -18.75 30.87
C THR A 177 6.38 -19.64 30.01
N TYR A 178 6.99 -20.65 30.64
CA TYR A 178 7.72 -21.72 29.97
C TYR A 178 6.86 -22.96 29.70
N CYS A 179 5.56 -22.91 29.99
CA CYS A 179 4.67 -24.04 29.78
C CYS A 179 4.55 -24.38 28.30
N THR A 180 4.95 -25.59 27.90
CA THR A 180 4.84 -26.10 26.52
C THR A 180 3.54 -26.85 26.26
N GLY A 181 2.59 -26.82 27.21
CA GLY A 181 1.31 -27.50 27.10
C GLY A 181 0.52 -27.08 25.85
N VAL A 182 -0.29 -28.01 25.34
CA VAL A 182 -1.15 -27.79 24.18
C VAL A 182 -2.27 -26.84 24.57
N LEU A 183 -2.56 -25.86 23.71
CA LEU A 183 -3.70 -24.95 23.88
C LEU A 183 -4.90 -25.46 23.09
N THR A 184 -6.08 -25.30 23.66
CA THR A 184 -7.36 -25.56 23.02
C THR A 184 -8.26 -24.34 23.15
N LEU A 185 -8.93 -23.97 22.07
CA LEU A 185 -9.87 -22.84 22.04
C LEU A 185 -11.30 -23.35 21.96
N SER A 186 -12.04 -23.22 23.05
CA SER A 186 -13.44 -23.64 23.14
C SER A 186 -14.37 -22.45 23.02
N GLU A 187 -15.55 -22.70 22.45
CA GLU A 187 -16.60 -21.71 22.24
C GLU A 187 -17.83 -22.10 23.06
N TYR A 188 -18.32 -21.15 23.84
CA TYR A 188 -19.39 -21.26 24.81
C TYR A 188 -20.50 -20.28 24.43
N GLY A 189 -21.11 -20.49 23.27
CA GLY A 189 -22.23 -19.68 22.81
C GLY A 189 -22.54 -19.90 21.32
N PRO A 190 -23.70 -19.41 20.85
CA PRO A 190 -24.10 -19.54 19.46
C PRO A 190 -23.46 -18.48 18.55
N SER A 191 -22.80 -17.45 19.11
CA SER A 191 -22.52 -16.19 18.42
C SER A 191 -21.12 -16.08 17.80
N GLY A 192 -20.17 -16.94 18.20
CA GLY A 192 -18.78 -16.77 17.78
C GLY A 192 -18.22 -15.41 18.14
N GLU A 193 -18.67 -14.77 19.21
CA GLU A 193 -18.05 -13.54 19.71
C GLU A 193 -16.82 -13.84 20.58
N ALA A 194 -15.93 -12.86 20.74
CA ALA A 194 -14.78 -12.98 21.64
C ALA A 194 -15.18 -13.29 23.09
N ARG A 195 -16.39 -12.89 23.50
CA ARG A 195 -16.95 -13.13 24.83
C ARG A 195 -17.28 -14.60 25.11
N ASP A 196 -17.56 -15.35 24.05
CA ASP A 196 -17.94 -16.75 24.14
C ASP A 196 -16.71 -17.68 24.04
N LEU A 197 -15.49 -17.13 23.90
CA LEU A 197 -14.29 -17.94 23.70
C LEU A 197 -13.48 -18.08 25.00
N GLU A 198 -13.07 -19.31 25.29
CA GLU A 198 -12.14 -19.64 26.37
C GLU A 198 -10.97 -20.44 25.82
N VAL A 199 -9.76 -19.99 26.14
CA VAL A 199 -8.53 -20.74 25.88
C VAL A 199 -8.17 -21.55 27.12
N LYS A 200 -7.81 -22.82 26.91
CA LYS A 200 -7.39 -23.75 27.97
C LYS A 200 -6.07 -24.41 27.59
N CYS A 201 -5.20 -24.58 28.57
CA CYS A 201 -3.96 -25.33 28.45
C CYS A 201 -4.08 -26.69 29.15
N THR A 202 -3.33 -27.68 28.68
CA THR A 202 -3.25 -29.01 29.32
C THR A 202 -2.71 -28.99 30.75
N CYS A 203 -1.99 -27.94 31.15
CA CYS A 203 -1.54 -27.75 32.54
C CYS A 203 -2.66 -27.36 33.52
N GLY A 204 -3.86 -27.04 33.01
CA GLY A 204 -5.01 -26.59 33.78
C GLY A 204 -5.27 -25.08 33.73
N ALA A 205 -4.31 -24.28 33.24
CA ALA A 205 -4.52 -22.84 33.02
C ALA A 205 -5.64 -22.61 32.00
N ARG A 206 -6.50 -21.62 32.25
CA ARG A 206 -7.59 -21.23 31.36
C ARG A 206 -7.92 -19.76 31.50
N ARG A 207 -8.37 -19.13 30.42
CA ARG A 207 -8.75 -17.72 30.40
C ARG A 207 -9.78 -17.43 29.31
N ARG A 208 -10.72 -16.53 29.60
CA ARG A 208 -11.71 -16.06 28.62
C ARG A 208 -11.10 -14.96 27.77
N LEU A 209 -11.37 -14.96 26.46
CA LEU A 209 -10.82 -13.96 25.54
C LEU A 209 -11.40 -12.57 25.78
N ALA A 210 -12.60 -12.46 26.36
CA ALA A 210 -13.16 -11.19 26.83
C ALA A 210 -12.17 -10.37 27.66
N ASP A 211 -11.33 -11.05 28.45
CA ASP A 211 -10.34 -10.41 29.33
C ASP A 211 -9.20 -9.72 28.56
N ALA A 212 -9.10 -9.91 27.25
CA ALA A 212 -8.09 -9.26 26.41
C ALA A 212 -8.55 -7.92 25.81
N PHE A 213 -9.85 -7.62 25.89
CA PHE A 213 -10.47 -6.47 25.22
C PHE A 213 -10.88 -5.38 26.21
N GLY A 214 -10.99 -4.14 25.71
CA GLY A 214 -11.31 -2.97 26.51
C GLY A 214 -10.13 -2.42 27.32
N GLU A 215 -10.36 -1.35 28.07
CA GLU A 215 -9.31 -0.66 28.83
C GLU A 215 -8.71 -1.53 29.95
N SER A 216 -9.53 -2.33 30.62
CA SER A 216 -9.04 -3.30 31.60
C SER A 216 -8.20 -4.40 30.94
N GLY A 217 -8.61 -4.88 29.77
CA GLY A 217 -7.87 -5.88 28.99
C GLY A 217 -6.50 -5.36 28.54
N LYS A 218 -6.43 -4.08 28.10
CA LYS A 218 -5.18 -3.40 27.70
C LYS A 218 -4.10 -3.53 28.78
N GLN A 219 -4.45 -3.37 30.07
CA GLN A 219 -3.50 -3.46 31.18
C GLN A 219 -2.95 -4.88 31.40
N THR A 220 -3.65 -5.91 30.93
CA THR A 220 -3.24 -7.32 31.09
C THR A 220 -2.45 -7.88 29.90
N MET A 221 -2.37 -7.11 28.81
CA MET A 221 -1.58 -7.47 27.64
C MET A 221 -0.07 -7.29 27.93
N PRO A 222 0.82 -7.86 27.12
CA PRO A 222 2.25 -7.59 27.25
C PRO A 222 2.63 -6.23 26.63
N ILE A 223 3.84 -5.78 26.93
CA ILE A 223 4.49 -4.68 26.20
C ILE A 223 4.77 -5.13 24.76
N CYS A 224 4.65 -4.21 23.82
CA CYS A 224 4.89 -4.45 22.41
C CYS A 224 6.34 -4.90 22.17
N ARG A 225 6.49 -5.99 21.40
CA ARG A 225 7.81 -6.50 21.01
C ARG A 225 8.47 -5.68 19.90
N GLY A 226 7.75 -4.73 19.29
CA GLY A 226 8.19 -4.00 18.10
C GLY A 226 8.14 -4.85 16.83
N ARG A 227 7.35 -5.93 16.79
CA ARG A 227 7.35 -6.84 15.63
C ARG A 227 6.75 -6.17 14.40
N ARG A 228 7.40 -6.37 13.26
CA ARG A 228 6.92 -5.96 11.92
C ARG A 228 6.84 -7.21 11.05
N PRO A 229 5.71 -7.95 11.07
CA PRO A 229 5.64 -9.26 10.43
C PRO A 229 5.87 -9.18 8.92
N HIS A 230 5.45 -8.08 8.29
CA HIS A 230 5.67 -7.80 6.87
C HIS A 230 7.14 -7.52 6.52
N LEU A 231 7.99 -7.13 7.48
CA LEU A 231 9.44 -6.96 7.30
C LEU A 231 10.25 -8.13 7.86
N ARG A 232 9.58 -9.14 8.41
CA ARG A 232 10.17 -10.31 9.08
C ARG A 232 11.13 -9.97 10.22
N ASP A 233 10.95 -8.80 10.85
CA ASP A 233 11.88 -8.30 11.86
C ASP A 233 11.18 -7.68 13.08
N PHE A 234 12.00 -7.03 13.90
CA PHE A 234 11.59 -6.26 15.07
C PHE A 234 12.24 -4.88 15.01
N GLU A 235 11.52 -3.86 15.45
CA GLU A 235 12.02 -2.49 15.62
C GLU A 235 13.28 -2.47 16.49
N GLU A 236 14.35 -1.84 15.99
CA GLU A 236 15.59 -1.66 16.73
C GLU A 236 15.34 -0.79 17.98
N GLY A 237 15.80 -1.25 19.14
CA GLY A 237 15.55 -0.58 20.42
C GLY A 237 14.21 -0.94 21.09
N GLY A 238 13.37 -1.73 20.41
CA GLY A 238 12.10 -2.24 20.93
C GLY A 238 11.02 -1.17 21.10
N CYS A 239 9.82 -1.59 21.48
CA CYS A 239 8.67 -0.72 21.64
C CYS A 239 8.24 -0.64 23.11
N LYS A 240 7.86 0.55 23.58
CA LYS A 240 7.38 0.78 24.96
C LYS A 240 5.86 0.82 25.09
N GLN A 241 5.16 0.71 23.96
CA GLN A 241 3.71 0.79 23.93
C GLN A 241 3.08 -0.50 24.44
N GLN A 242 1.96 -0.34 25.12
CA GLN A 242 1.11 -1.45 25.52
C GLN A 242 0.30 -1.94 24.31
N VAL A 243 0.32 -3.24 24.01
CA VAL A 243 -0.45 -3.75 22.87
C VAL A 243 -1.94 -3.85 23.19
N LYS A 244 -2.78 -3.69 22.17
CA LYS A 244 -4.22 -3.89 22.21
C LYS A 244 -4.57 -5.12 21.38
N ALA A 245 -5.50 -5.94 21.88
CA ALA A 245 -6.07 -7.03 21.09
C ALA A 245 -6.97 -6.47 19.99
N ILE A 246 -6.81 -6.96 18.77
CA ILE A 246 -7.68 -6.64 17.63
C ILE A 246 -8.10 -7.92 16.91
N LEU A 247 -9.21 -7.85 16.18
CA LEU A 247 -9.68 -8.97 15.35
C LEU A 247 -9.01 -8.94 13.98
N LEU A 248 -8.80 -10.13 13.42
CA LEU A 248 -8.47 -10.31 12.01
C LEU A 248 -9.60 -9.71 11.16
N GLY A 249 -9.24 -8.87 10.18
CA GLY A 249 -10.20 -8.13 9.36
C GLY A 249 -10.79 -6.88 10.02
N ALA A 250 -10.27 -6.44 11.19
CA ALA A 250 -10.67 -5.16 11.76
C ALA A 250 -10.35 -3.99 10.81
N SER A 251 -11.31 -3.10 10.58
CA SER A 251 -11.18 -1.97 9.64
C SER A 251 -10.09 -0.96 10.01
N ASN A 252 -9.62 -1.00 11.26
CA ASN A 252 -8.55 -0.15 11.77
C ASN A 252 -7.17 -0.82 11.81
N SER A 253 -7.02 -1.97 11.15
CA SER A 253 -5.75 -2.72 11.13
C SER A 253 -4.72 -2.14 10.18
N TRP A 254 -5.15 -1.53 9.08
CA TRP A 254 -4.26 -0.99 8.05
C TRP A 254 -4.95 0.14 7.28
N PHE A 255 -4.19 1.19 7.01
CA PHE A 255 -4.63 2.31 6.16
C PHE A 255 -3.50 2.71 5.23
N PRO A 256 -3.77 2.91 3.93
CA PRO A 256 -2.77 3.41 3.03
C PRO A 256 -2.54 4.89 3.29
N VAL A 257 -1.28 5.30 3.25
CA VAL A 257 -0.95 6.68 2.89
C VAL A 257 -0.81 6.70 1.38
N ILE A 258 -1.64 7.48 0.73
CA ILE A 258 -1.66 7.53 -0.71
C ILE A 258 -1.12 8.94 -1.13
N MET A 259 -0.45 9.08 -2.30
CA MET A 259 -0.24 10.31 -3.11
C MET A 259 -0.64 10.14 -4.59
N SER A 260 -1.33 11.11 -5.21
CA SER A 260 -1.81 11.02 -6.60
C SER A 260 -1.33 12.11 -7.53
N THR A 261 -1.07 11.73 -8.79
CA THR A 261 -0.91 12.68 -9.89
C THR A 261 -1.48 12.12 -11.20
N LEU A 262 -1.86 13.03 -12.10
CA LEU A 262 -2.13 12.78 -13.50
C LEU A 262 -0.83 12.89 -14.30
N ALA A 263 -0.46 11.78 -14.96
CA ALA A 263 0.60 11.78 -15.95
C ALA A 263 0.13 12.55 -17.18
N LEU A 264 0.67 13.75 -17.36
CA LEU A 264 0.30 14.67 -18.44
C LEU A 264 1.55 14.93 -19.30
N PRO A 265 1.46 14.85 -20.65
CA PRO A 265 2.62 15.09 -21.51
C PRO A 265 3.19 16.49 -21.27
N GLY A 266 4.51 16.60 -21.05
CA GLY A 266 5.17 17.88 -20.80
C GLY A 266 4.97 18.46 -19.39
N ALA A 267 4.13 17.86 -18.54
CA ALA A 267 3.97 18.24 -17.14
C ALA A 267 5.08 17.66 -16.23
N SER A 268 5.97 16.83 -16.78
CA SER A 268 7.22 16.45 -16.11
C SER A 268 8.09 17.69 -15.95
N ASN A 269 7.88 18.42 -14.86
CA ASN A 269 8.71 19.56 -14.48
C ASN A 269 10.09 19.11 -13.98
N LYS A 270 10.71 18.08 -14.58
CA LYS A 270 12.00 17.55 -14.16
C LYS A 270 13.02 18.67 -13.95
N LEU A 271 13.04 19.61 -14.90
CA LEU A 271 13.89 20.79 -14.83
C LEU A 271 13.52 21.72 -13.66
N GLY A 272 12.25 22.11 -13.47
CA GLY A 272 11.86 22.97 -12.36
C GLY A 272 12.00 22.30 -10.99
N LEU A 273 11.81 20.99 -10.88
CA LEU A 273 12.07 20.21 -9.66
C LEU A 273 13.56 20.15 -9.33
N LEU A 274 14.40 19.97 -10.35
CA LEU A 274 15.85 20.06 -10.17
C LEU A 274 16.26 21.48 -9.74
N VAL A 275 15.63 22.52 -10.32
CA VAL A 275 15.86 23.93 -9.95
C VAL A 275 15.48 24.18 -8.48
N GLU A 276 14.31 23.72 -8.05
CA GLU A 276 13.85 23.83 -6.67
C GLU A 276 14.75 23.07 -5.68
N ALA A 277 15.06 21.81 -5.97
CA ALA A 277 15.93 20.98 -5.12
C ALA A 277 17.36 21.56 -4.99
N ASN A 278 17.84 22.28 -6.01
CA ASN A 278 19.16 22.91 -6.04
C ASN A 278 19.11 24.43 -5.83
N TRP A 279 17.98 24.96 -5.33
CA TRP A 279 17.74 26.40 -5.23
C TRP A 279 18.77 27.12 -4.34
N ALA A 280 19.27 26.45 -3.29
CA ALA A 280 20.32 26.99 -2.43
C ALA A 280 21.59 27.40 -3.20
N THR A 281 21.90 26.69 -4.28
CA THR A 281 23.03 26.99 -5.19
C THR A 281 22.57 27.92 -6.32
N LEU A 282 21.43 27.63 -6.95
CA LEU A 282 20.93 28.32 -8.14
C LEU A 282 20.43 29.74 -7.88
N LYS A 283 20.05 30.09 -6.64
CA LYS A 283 19.70 31.47 -6.27
C LYS A 283 20.83 32.47 -6.51
N HIS A 284 22.09 32.00 -6.53
CA HIS A 284 23.27 32.81 -6.78
C HIS A 284 23.60 32.99 -8.27
N ALA A 285 22.91 32.27 -9.16
CA ALA A 285 23.03 32.45 -10.60
C ALA A 285 22.26 33.70 -11.04
N VAL A 286 22.94 34.84 -11.09
CA VAL A 286 22.35 36.14 -11.50
C VAL A 286 22.49 36.43 -12.99
N GLU A 287 23.27 35.62 -13.71
CA GLU A 287 23.43 35.71 -15.17
C GLU A 287 23.52 34.29 -15.78
N PRO A 288 23.15 34.11 -17.06
CA PRO A 288 23.21 32.81 -17.74
C PRO A 288 24.58 32.13 -17.67
N VAL A 289 25.66 32.92 -17.73
CA VAL A 289 27.05 32.44 -17.65
C VAL A 289 27.37 31.70 -16.34
N VAL A 290 26.64 32.01 -15.27
CA VAL A 290 26.83 31.39 -13.95
C VAL A 290 26.32 29.94 -13.94
N ILE A 291 25.30 29.62 -14.75
CA ILE A 291 24.82 28.24 -14.93
C ILE A 291 25.92 27.38 -15.55
N THR A 292 26.56 27.89 -16.61
CA THR A 292 27.71 27.22 -17.24
C THR A 292 28.86 26.99 -16.25
N ALA A 293 29.14 27.98 -15.38
CA ALA A 293 30.16 27.88 -14.35
C ALA A 293 29.83 26.82 -13.27
N PHE A 294 28.58 26.78 -12.78
CA PHE A 294 28.12 25.77 -11.81
C PHE A 294 28.12 24.35 -12.38
N ARG A 295 27.89 24.22 -13.68
CA ARG A 295 28.01 22.95 -14.39
C ARG A 295 29.47 22.51 -14.50
N ALA A 296 30.37 23.44 -14.84
CA ALA A 296 31.82 23.19 -14.90
C ALA A 296 32.44 22.84 -13.54
N SER A 297 31.91 23.38 -12.44
CA SER A 297 32.35 23.06 -11.07
C SER A 297 31.77 21.75 -10.53
N GLY A 298 30.90 21.06 -11.30
CA GLY A 298 30.30 19.79 -10.93
C GLY A 298 29.16 19.86 -9.93
N ASN A 299 28.55 21.05 -9.73
CA ASN A 299 27.43 21.24 -8.80
C ASN A 299 26.07 20.89 -9.43
N LEU A 300 25.96 20.83 -10.76
CA LEU A 300 24.72 20.58 -11.51
C LEU A 300 24.76 19.27 -12.30
N LYS A 301 25.30 18.19 -11.71
CA LYS A 301 25.47 16.89 -12.40
C LYS A 301 24.16 16.28 -12.89
N ASP A 302 23.07 16.52 -12.16
CA ASP A 302 21.75 15.96 -12.45
C ASP A 302 21.01 16.73 -13.56
N PHE A 303 21.55 17.86 -14.03
CA PHE A 303 20.99 18.69 -15.11
C PHE A 303 21.54 18.35 -16.50
N GLY A 304 22.31 17.26 -16.64
CA GLY A 304 23.04 16.92 -17.86
C GLY A 304 22.18 16.71 -19.12
N GLU A 305 20.87 16.51 -18.95
CA GLU A 305 19.91 16.35 -20.05
C GLU A 305 19.34 17.68 -20.59
N PHE A 306 19.60 18.81 -19.91
CA PHE A 306 19.05 20.13 -20.25
C PHE A 306 20.15 21.09 -20.70
N SER A 307 19.79 22.01 -21.61
CA SER A 307 20.69 23.07 -22.06
C SER A 307 20.82 24.19 -21.02
N ASP A 308 21.91 24.96 -21.08
CA ASP A 308 22.16 26.06 -20.12
C ASP A 308 21.07 27.14 -20.22
N ASP A 309 20.53 27.37 -21.42
CA ASP A 309 19.46 28.35 -21.67
C ASP A 309 18.10 27.88 -21.11
N GLU A 310 17.78 26.58 -21.22
CA GLU A 310 16.59 26.00 -20.61
C GLU A 310 16.66 26.08 -19.08
N ILE A 311 17.82 25.73 -18.49
CA ILE A 311 18.06 25.82 -17.05
C ILE A 311 17.93 27.27 -16.58
N TRP A 312 18.53 28.21 -17.30
CA TRP A 312 18.43 29.63 -16.98
C TRP A 312 16.97 30.12 -16.98
N THR A 313 16.21 29.76 -18.02
CA THR A 313 14.80 30.14 -18.15
C THR A 313 13.97 29.59 -16.99
N ALA A 314 14.21 28.34 -16.58
CA ALA A 314 13.54 27.73 -15.44
C ALA A 314 13.93 28.39 -14.09
N VAL A 315 15.20 28.77 -13.92
CA VAL A 315 15.69 29.49 -12.73
C VAL A 315 15.07 30.88 -12.61
N GLU A 316 14.95 31.63 -13.71
CA GLU A 316 14.30 32.94 -13.69
C GLU A 316 12.79 32.83 -13.42
N ALA A 317 12.12 31.85 -14.02
CA ALA A 317 10.70 31.58 -13.74
C ALA A 317 10.47 31.26 -12.26
N TYR A 318 11.32 30.42 -11.65
CA TYR A 318 11.24 30.08 -10.22
C TYR A 318 11.56 31.29 -9.31
N ARG A 319 12.51 32.15 -9.70
CA ARG A 319 12.85 33.39 -8.97
C ARG A 319 11.67 34.36 -8.92
N GLN A 320 11.04 34.60 -10.07
CA GLN A 320 9.90 35.52 -10.17
C GLN A 320 8.69 35.00 -9.39
N ALA A 321 8.47 33.68 -9.36
CA ALA A 321 7.43 33.06 -8.55
C ALA A 321 7.67 33.26 -7.03
N GLN A 322 8.91 33.12 -6.55
CA GLN A 322 9.28 33.38 -5.15
C GLN A 322 9.12 34.85 -4.73
N GLU A 323 9.43 35.79 -5.64
CA GLU A 323 9.29 37.22 -5.38
C GLU A 323 7.83 37.71 -5.42
N ALA A 324 6.97 37.04 -6.21
CA ALA A 324 5.54 37.30 -6.26
C ALA A 324 4.77 36.68 -5.08
N GLY A 325 5.25 35.56 -4.53
CA GLY A 325 4.66 34.84 -3.40
C GLY A 325 5.23 35.26 -2.04
N ASN A 326 5.02 36.52 -1.65
CA ASN A 326 5.47 37.00 -0.34
C ASN A 326 4.43 36.66 0.74
N GLY A 327 4.59 35.49 1.36
CA GLY A 327 4.03 35.19 2.68
C GLY A 327 2.99 34.07 2.73
N GLU A 328 3.46 32.83 2.65
CA GLU A 328 3.05 31.73 3.54
C GLU A 328 4.07 30.60 3.34
N GLU A 329 4.55 30.01 4.45
CA GLU A 329 5.32 28.77 4.39
C GLU A 329 4.41 27.69 3.80
N GLU A 330 4.42 27.53 2.48
CA GLU A 330 3.58 26.53 1.84
C GLU A 330 4.12 25.13 2.18
N GLY A 331 3.19 24.33 2.72
CA GLY A 331 3.36 22.91 2.95
C GLY A 331 3.52 22.10 1.64
N PRO A 332 3.18 20.81 1.70
CA PRO A 332 3.82 19.75 0.94
C PRO A 332 3.70 19.93 -0.59
N PHE A 333 4.81 19.77 -1.30
CA PHE A 333 4.95 19.47 -2.74
C PHE A 333 3.63 19.48 -3.55
N ASP A 334 3.35 20.56 -4.27
CA ASP A 334 2.09 20.74 -4.99
C ASP A 334 2.02 19.91 -6.28
N LEU A 335 1.34 18.76 -6.20
CA LEU A 335 1.09 17.89 -7.34
C LEU A 335 -0.03 18.38 -8.25
N ARG A 336 -0.95 19.24 -7.74
CA ARG A 336 -2.23 19.54 -8.40
C ARG A 336 -2.17 20.79 -9.26
N THR A 337 -1.44 21.83 -8.86
CA THR A 337 -1.36 23.07 -9.63
C THR A 337 -0.83 22.88 -11.06
N PRO A 338 0.24 22.11 -11.29
CA PRO A 338 0.68 21.86 -12.66
C PRO A 338 -0.36 21.13 -13.52
N GLU A 339 -1.18 20.25 -12.91
CA GLU A 339 -2.28 19.59 -13.60
C GLU A 339 -3.40 20.58 -13.93
N TRP A 340 -3.72 21.44 -12.97
CA TRP A 340 -4.72 22.48 -13.11
C TRP A 340 -4.37 23.48 -14.21
N ASP A 341 -3.16 24.03 -14.19
CA ASP A 341 -2.70 25.02 -15.17
C ASP A 341 -2.78 24.46 -16.60
N MET A 342 -2.39 23.20 -16.77
CA MET A 342 -2.46 22.55 -18.07
C MET A 342 -3.90 22.29 -18.52
N LEU A 343 -4.79 21.88 -17.60
CA LEU A 343 -6.19 21.59 -17.91
C LEU A 343 -7.05 22.85 -18.13
N THR A 344 -6.69 23.97 -17.51
CA THR A 344 -7.40 25.26 -17.65
C THR A 344 -6.92 26.09 -18.82
N GLN A 345 -5.72 25.80 -19.37
CA GLN A 345 -5.14 26.50 -20.51
C GLN A 345 -4.99 25.57 -21.73
N PRO A 346 -6.11 25.10 -22.34
CA PRO A 346 -6.06 24.15 -23.45
C PRO A 346 -5.29 24.67 -24.68
N ALA A 347 -5.15 25.98 -24.83
CA ALA A 347 -4.37 26.61 -25.89
C ALA A 347 -2.85 26.40 -25.76
N HIS A 348 -2.34 26.26 -24.53
CA HIS A 348 -0.92 26.04 -24.24
C HIS A 348 -0.59 24.57 -23.97
N ALA A 349 -1.60 23.73 -23.83
CA ALA A 349 -1.43 22.31 -23.57
C ALA A 349 -0.86 21.56 -24.80
N PRO A 350 0.07 20.61 -24.60
CA PRO A 350 0.61 19.80 -25.69
C PRO A 350 -0.50 19.02 -26.41
N GLN A 351 -0.52 19.11 -27.73
CA GLN A 351 -1.42 18.34 -28.58
C GLN A 351 -0.64 17.14 -29.12
N THR A 352 -0.86 15.98 -28.51
CA THR A 352 -0.20 14.72 -28.89
C THR A 352 -1.23 13.74 -29.45
N ASP A 353 -0.76 12.64 -30.06
CA ASP A 353 -1.65 11.58 -30.52
C ASP A 353 -2.37 10.88 -29.36
N ASP A 354 -1.78 10.91 -28.15
CA ASP A 354 -2.29 10.24 -26.96
C ASP A 354 -3.08 11.17 -26.02
N PHE A 355 -2.96 12.50 -26.16
CA PHE A 355 -3.58 13.50 -25.28
C PHE A 355 -3.87 14.79 -26.05
N GLN A 356 -5.13 15.25 -26.00
CA GLN A 356 -5.56 16.52 -26.59
C GLN A 356 -6.58 17.21 -25.69
N LEU A 357 -6.44 18.53 -25.57
CA LEU A 357 -7.43 19.37 -24.90
C LEU A 357 -8.16 20.24 -25.92
N ARG A 358 -9.48 20.33 -25.78
CA ARG A 358 -10.31 21.20 -26.59
C ARG A 358 -11.35 21.91 -25.75
N GLU A 359 -11.30 23.22 -25.71
CA GLU A 359 -12.36 24.01 -25.11
C GLU A 359 -13.68 23.85 -25.89
N VAL A 360 -14.78 23.68 -25.17
CA VAL A 360 -16.13 23.57 -25.74
C VAL A 360 -17.07 24.56 -25.06
N LYS A 361 -18.15 24.93 -25.76
CA LYS A 361 -19.12 25.89 -25.23
C LYS A 361 -19.79 25.34 -23.97
N VAL A 362 -19.87 26.18 -22.93
CA VAL A 362 -20.64 25.89 -21.73
C VAL A 362 -22.12 25.67 -22.11
N PRO A 363 -22.76 24.59 -21.67
CA PRO A 363 -24.18 24.38 -21.95
C PRO A 363 -25.02 25.52 -21.34
N PRO A 364 -25.99 26.10 -22.08
CA PRO A 364 -26.72 27.29 -21.62
C PRO A 364 -27.40 27.13 -20.25
N ALA A 365 -27.85 25.92 -19.91
CA ALA A 365 -28.47 25.62 -18.62
C ALA A 365 -27.52 25.78 -17.42
N TYR A 366 -26.21 25.75 -17.64
CA TYR A 366 -25.18 25.84 -16.60
C TYR A 366 -24.28 27.08 -16.75
N ALA A 367 -24.61 28.01 -17.65
CA ALA A 367 -23.78 29.20 -17.92
C ALA A 367 -23.65 30.15 -16.72
N ALA A 368 -24.51 30.04 -15.71
CA ALA A 368 -24.41 30.79 -14.45
C ALA A 368 -23.55 30.09 -13.38
N LEU A 369 -23.11 28.85 -13.63
CA LEU A 369 -22.38 28.01 -12.68
C LEU A 369 -20.99 27.58 -13.17
N LEU A 370 -20.74 27.61 -14.49
CA LEU A 370 -19.51 27.14 -15.09
C LEU A 370 -18.94 28.21 -16.02
N ASP A 371 -17.69 28.60 -15.78
CA ASP A 371 -16.98 29.58 -16.60
C ASP A 371 -16.37 28.96 -17.86
N GLN A 372 -15.94 27.70 -17.78
CA GLN A 372 -15.29 26.98 -18.89
C GLN A 372 -15.69 25.51 -18.90
N VAL A 373 -15.69 24.89 -20.07
CA VAL A 373 -15.75 23.44 -20.23
C VAL A 373 -14.63 23.01 -21.17
N VAL A 374 -13.74 22.16 -20.69
CA VAL A 374 -12.63 21.61 -21.48
C VAL A 374 -12.87 20.12 -21.71
N LEU A 375 -12.86 19.71 -22.97
CA LEU A 375 -12.95 18.32 -23.37
C LEU A 375 -11.53 17.72 -23.46
N VAL A 376 -11.30 16.66 -22.69
CA VAL A 376 -10.04 15.91 -22.69
C VAL A 376 -10.20 14.68 -23.58
N TYR A 377 -9.36 14.56 -24.60
CA TYR A 377 -9.21 13.36 -25.40
C TYR A 377 -7.98 12.59 -24.94
N PHE A 378 -8.13 11.27 -24.81
CA PHE A 378 -7.01 10.40 -24.49
C PHE A 378 -7.08 9.11 -25.30
N THR A 379 -5.98 8.76 -25.95
CA THR A 379 -5.88 7.54 -26.74
C THR A 379 -5.17 6.50 -25.88
N LEU A 380 -5.92 5.52 -25.39
CA LEU A 380 -5.42 4.41 -24.57
C LEU A 380 -4.60 3.42 -25.43
N ALA A 381 -3.48 3.85 -26.01
CA ALA A 381 -2.45 2.96 -26.53
C ALA A 381 -1.52 2.54 -25.36
N GLY A 382 -2.05 1.69 -24.49
CA GLY A 382 -1.34 1.14 -23.33
C GLY A 382 -1.78 1.77 -22.02
N LEU A 383 -2.22 0.92 -21.10
CA LEU A 383 -2.71 1.16 -19.73
C LEU A 383 -1.86 2.07 -18.81
N ALA A 384 -0.81 2.72 -19.30
CA ALA A 384 0.22 3.37 -18.48
C ALA A 384 0.08 4.90 -18.35
N ARG A 385 -0.53 5.62 -19.32
CA ARG A 385 -0.33 7.08 -19.43
C ARG A 385 -1.43 7.98 -18.86
N LEU A 386 -2.57 7.43 -18.46
CA LEU A 386 -3.59 8.17 -17.68
C LEU A 386 -4.02 7.38 -16.45
N ALA A 387 -3.11 6.57 -15.89
CA ALA A 387 -3.35 6.03 -14.57
C ALA A 387 -3.46 7.22 -13.61
N ARG A 388 -4.69 7.63 -13.29
CA ARG A 388 -4.97 8.25 -12.02
C ARG A 388 -4.41 7.28 -10.99
N TYR A 389 -3.21 7.54 -10.51
CA TYR A 389 -2.70 6.93 -9.29
C TYR A 389 -3.49 7.59 -8.16
N ASN A 390 -4.79 7.33 -8.09
CA ASN A 390 -5.68 8.05 -7.21
C ASN A 390 -5.38 7.72 -5.77
N VAL A 391 -5.50 8.75 -4.96
CA VAL A 391 -5.19 8.83 -3.56
C VAL A 391 -6.07 9.92 -3.04
N THR A 392 -6.93 9.64 -2.08
CA THR A 392 -7.53 10.61 -1.13
C THR A 392 -8.75 9.96 -0.47
N ALA A 393 -8.93 10.05 0.85
CA ALA A 393 -9.20 11.21 1.73
C ALA A 393 -10.69 11.55 1.80
N GLU A 394 -11.32 10.98 2.83
CA GLU A 394 -12.31 11.47 3.81
C GLU A 394 -13.33 12.59 3.46
N GLU A 395 -13.11 13.45 2.47
CA GLU A 395 -13.95 14.63 2.22
C GLU A 395 -15.33 14.30 1.60
N LEU A 396 -15.52 13.10 1.06
CA LEU A 396 -16.79 12.64 0.48
C LEU A 396 -17.68 11.84 1.46
N ALA A 397 -17.24 11.66 2.71
CA ALA A 397 -18.01 10.94 3.72
C ALA A 397 -18.88 11.90 4.55
N GLY A 398 -20.21 11.83 4.37
CA GLY A 398 -21.14 12.45 5.32
C GLY A 398 -21.03 11.80 6.71
N ARG A 399 -21.63 12.42 7.74
CA ARG A 399 -21.60 11.99 9.17
C ARG A 399 -21.98 10.52 9.49
N GLN A 400 -22.39 9.73 8.51
CA GLN A 400 -22.72 8.30 8.63
C GLN A 400 -21.73 7.36 7.92
N GLY A 401 -20.62 7.88 7.35
CA GLY A 401 -19.59 7.06 6.69
C GLY A 401 -20.05 6.38 5.40
N LYS A 402 -21.21 6.75 4.84
CA LYS A 402 -21.72 6.24 3.56
C LYS A 402 -21.64 7.31 2.47
N VAL A 403 -20.94 6.98 1.38
CA VAL A 403 -20.92 7.75 0.14
C VAL A 403 -22.27 7.56 -0.57
N ARG A 404 -23.01 8.64 -0.86
CA ARG A 404 -24.40 8.57 -1.39
C ARG A 404 -24.48 8.21 -2.88
N TYR A 405 -23.40 8.35 -3.65
CA TYR A 405 -23.30 7.95 -5.05
C TYR A 405 -21.84 7.69 -5.43
N TYR A 406 -21.61 6.80 -6.41
CA TYR A 406 -20.30 6.49 -6.97
C TYR A 406 -20.30 6.99 -8.42
N GLU A 407 -19.49 8.00 -8.74
CA GLU A 407 -19.24 8.40 -10.13
C GLU A 407 -17.92 7.78 -10.58
N GLY A 408 -18.00 6.68 -11.34
CA GLY A 408 -16.82 6.03 -11.90
C GLY A 408 -17.17 4.80 -12.74
N THR A 409 -17.27 4.99 -14.05
CA THR A 409 -17.06 3.99 -15.10
C THR A 409 -16.06 4.57 -16.11
N PRO A 410 -15.32 3.72 -16.87
CA PRO A 410 -14.14 4.15 -17.61
C PRO A 410 -14.54 5.21 -18.66
N ILE A 411 -14.01 6.42 -18.43
CA ILE A 411 -14.17 7.69 -19.18
C ILE A 411 -15.26 7.66 -20.28
N PRO A 412 -16.39 8.33 -20.04
CA PRO A 412 -16.55 9.61 -20.72
C PRO A 412 -17.03 10.70 -19.75
N THR A 413 -16.37 11.85 -19.83
CA THR A 413 -16.65 13.11 -19.12
C THR A 413 -16.26 13.16 -17.64
N SER A 414 -15.16 13.86 -17.35
CA SER A 414 -14.98 14.59 -16.10
C SER A 414 -15.25 16.05 -16.42
N VAL A 415 -16.35 16.61 -15.92
CA VAL A 415 -16.49 18.06 -15.82
C VAL A 415 -15.72 18.45 -14.58
N VAL A 416 -14.64 19.23 -14.73
CA VAL A 416 -14.01 19.93 -13.62
C VAL A 416 -14.76 21.25 -13.50
N PRO A 417 -15.56 21.48 -12.45
CA PRO A 417 -16.07 22.82 -12.18
C PRO A 417 -14.85 23.68 -11.87
N LEU A 418 -14.58 24.68 -12.70
CA LEU A 418 -13.69 25.77 -12.32
C LEU A 418 -14.52 26.69 -11.43
N GLY A 419 -14.14 26.78 -10.16
CA GLY A 419 -14.81 27.60 -9.15
C GLY A 419 -14.01 27.63 -7.87
#